data_AF-A0A0D8Y9Y1-F1
#
_entry.id   AF-A0A0D8Y9Y1-F1
#
_cell.length_a   1.000
_cell.length_b   1.000
_cell.length_c   1.000
_cell.angle_alpha   90.00
_cell.angle_beta   90.00
_cell.angle_gamma   90.00
#
_symmetry.space_group_name_H-M   'P 1'
#
loop_
_entity.id
_entity.type
_entity.pdbx_description
1 polymer ?
#
loop_
_entity_poly.entity_id
_entity_poly.type
_entity_poly.pdbx_seq_one_letter_code
_entity_poly.pdbx_strand_id
1 'polypeptide(L)'
;MCDYEAAMLFLLIVPLVFGCNEISLNKQDVRYGIVGRHEDGNVLSNARVKRNAVWNYIRIEIFYDDSLKTFSDQKQVLLKELIEESRDYFSNTLMVDQEYWMQIEPECDGNRYKDVLDDAICENDCLPKCGDAVAPANVKMFSKCTCMGKKCPTDWSQYEGKLYNTDFVLFVTINQESCSSQTMAFASTCSLSLDTKRPISGFINICPDMFNAMKFNDKSRWSSTIKHELTHSLVFASSHFERFPGVTQVLQNDPITIIPGVVEKFTRTDWEVAGGIIKHDVYMIVTPRVRQEARKHFDCDSLEGAELESQGGTGTAGSHWEKRLFEVSL
;
A
#
# COMPACT_ATOMS: atom_id res chain seq x y z
N MET A 1 -1.41 14.22 -33.81
CA MET A 1 -0.41 15.05 -34.51
C MET A 1 0.00 16.16 -33.56
N CYS A 2 0.67 15.78 -32.47
CA CYS A 2 1.30 16.69 -31.52
C CYS A 2 2.82 16.49 -31.64
N ASP A 3 3.47 17.46 -32.25
CA ASP A 3 4.93 17.58 -32.25
C ASP A 3 5.42 17.90 -30.83
N TYR A 4 6.37 17.11 -30.33
CA TYR A 4 7.15 17.43 -29.13
C TYR A 4 8.63 17.47 -29.47
N GLU A 5 9.18 18.67 -29.68
CA GLU A 5 10.61 18.91 -29.48
C GLU A 5 10.84 19.60 -28.13
N ALA A 6 11.83 19.07 -27.41
CA ALA A 6 12.34 19.65 -26.19
C ALA A 6 13.21 20.88 -26.48
N ALA A 7 12.97 22.00 -25.79
CA ALA A 7 14.01 22.88 -25.26
C ALA A 7 13.43 24.06 -24.45
N MET A 8 14.01 24.25 -23.26
CA MET A 8 14.32 25.53 -22.59
C MET A 8 13.60 26.84 -23.01
N LEU A 9 12.97 27.45 -22.00
CA LEU A 9 12.85 28.90 -21.72
C LEU A 9 12.08 29.82 -22.72
N PHE A 10 10.99 30.40 -22.18
CA PHE A 10 10.30 31.66 -22.52
C PHE A 10 9.82 31.92 -23.97
N LEU A 11 8.49 31.84 -24.20
CA LEU A 11 7.63 32.96 -24.63
C LEU A 11 6.15 32.55 -24.87
N LEU A 12 5.27 33.32 -24.22
CA LEU A 12 3.86 33.69 -24.48
C LEU A 12 3.02 33.07 -25.64
N ILE A 13 1.81 32.64 -25.23
CA ILE A 13 0.47 32.69 -25.88
C ILE A 13 0.18 31.68 -27.02
N VAL A 14 -0.70 30.70 -26.76
CA VAL A 14 -2.10 30.50 -27.26
C VAL A 14 -2.63 29.22 -26.55
N PRO A 15 -3.87 29.19 -26.02
CA PRO A 15 -4.39 27.99 -25.35
C PRO A 15 -4.75 26.92 -26.38
N LEU A 16 -3.94 25.87 -26.47
CA LEU A 16 -4.35 24.61 -27.09
C LEU A 16 -5.28 23.90 -26.10
N VAL A 17 -6.57 23.90 -26.44
CA VAL A 17 -7.62 23.18 -25.73
C VAL A 17 -7.39 21.69 -25.94
N PHE A 18 -6.64 21.07 -25.03
CA PHE A 18 -6.73 19.63 -24.82
C PHE A 18 -7.96 19.38 -23.94
N GLY A 19 -9.00 18.83 -24.56
CA GLY A 19 -10.24 18.45 -23.90
C GLY A 19 -10.04 17.20 -23.06
N CYS A 20 -9.50 17.38 -21.86
CA CYS A 20 -9.80 16.60 -20.66
C CYS A 20 -9.73 17.64 -19.53
N ASN A 21 -10.87 18.14 -19.09
CA ASN A 21 -10.89 19.00 -17.91
C ASN A 21 -10.56 18.10 -16.72
N GLU A 22 -9.34 18.19 -16.20
CA GLU A 22 -8.99 17.56 -14.94
C GLU A 22 -9.94 18.08 -13.85
N ILE A 23 -10.80 17.18 -13.36
CA ILE A 23 -11.62 17.48 -12.18
C ILE A 23 -10.78 17.09 -10.96
N SER A 24 -10.44 18.08 -10.12
CA SER A 24 -9.77 17.80 -8.86
C SER A 24 -10.68 16.96 -7.96
N LEU A 25 -10.13 15.86 -7.44
CA LEU A 25 -10.87 14.93 -6.57
C LEU A 25 -11.25 15.64 -5.26
N ASN A 26 -12.54 15.64 -4.93
CA ASN A 26 -13.05 16.18 -3.67
C ASN A 26 -12.88 15.12 -2.56
N LYS A 27 -12.71 15.54 -1.29
CA LYS A 27 -12.70 14.64 -0.11
C LYS A 27 -13.96 13.75 0.00
N GLN A 28 -15.04 14.10 -0.68
CA GLN A 28 -16.26 13.27 -0.74
C GLN A 28 -16.18 12.14 -1.78
N ASP A 29 -15.26 12.22 -2.75
CA ASP A 29 -15.07 11.20 -3.78
C ASP A 29 -14.26 9.99 -3.28
N VAL A 30 -13.56 10.11 -2.15
CA VAL A 30 -12.76 9.04 -1.53
C VAL A 30 -13.51 8.40 -0.35
N ARG A 31 -14.77 8.02 -0.54
CA ARG A 31 -15.61 7.39 0.50
C ARG A 31 -16.21 6.07 0.02
N TYR A 32 -15.40 5.09 -0.36
CA TYR A 32 -15.95 3.85 -0.89
C TYR A 32 -15.24 2.60 -0.34
N GLY A 33 -16.03 1.70 0.24
CA GLY A 33 -15.61 0.35 0.60
C GLY A 33 -15.34 -0.48 -0.66
N ILE A 34 -14.34 -1.36 -0.59
CA ILE A 34 -13.93 -2.25 -1.68
C ILE A 34 -15.01 -3.32 -1.85
N VAL A 35 -15.99 -3.08 -2.74
CA VAL A 35 -17.03 -4.06 -3.07
C VAL A 35 -16.55 -4.96 -4.19
N GLY A 36 -16.22 -6.22 -3.88
CA GLY A 36 -16.22 -7.30 -4.86
C GLY A 36 -17.66 -7.80 -5.04
N ARG A 37 -18.32 -7.44 -6.15
CA ARG A 37 -19.62 -8.04 -6.52
C ARG A 37 -19.36 -9.04 -7.66
N HIS A 38 -19.55 -10.32 -7.37
CA HIS A 38 -19.65 -11.36 -8.41
C HIS A 38 -21.02 -11.23 -9.08
N GLU A 39 -21.03 -11.11 -10.42
CA GLU A 39 -22.21 -11.36 -11.25
C GLU A 39 -22.23 -12.84 -11.64
N ASP A 40 -23.22 -13.54 -11.09
CA ASP A 40 -23.93 -14.76 -11.47
C ASP A 40 -23.25 -15.97 -12.16
N GLY A 41 -23.40 -17.13 -11.52
CA GLY A 41 -23.25 -18.47 -12.09
C GLY A 41 -23.40 -19.58 -11.04
N ASN A 42 -24.61 -20.13 -10.90
CA ASN A 42 -24.96 -21.22 -9.96
C ASN A 42 -24.00 -22.43 -9.97
N VAL A 43 -23.41 -22.78 -8.81
CA VAL A 43 -23.22 -24.18 -8.34
C VAL A 43 -23.27 -24.22 -6.80
N LEU A 44 -23.86 -25.30 -6.28
CA LEU A 44 -24.34 -25.55 -4.92
C LEU A 44 -23.27 -25.78 -3.84
N SER A 45 -23.70 -25.48 -2.61
CA SER A 45 -23.36 -26.06 -1.30
C SER A 45 -21.95 -25.90 -0.72
N ASN A 46 -21.78 -24.83 0.08
CA ASN A 46 -21.63 -24.97 1.53
C ASN A 46 -22.07 -23.67 2.20
N ALA A 47 -23.04 -23.75 3.11
CA ALA A 47 -23.61 -22.60 3.79
C ALA A 47 -22.61 -22.00 4.79
N ARG A 48 -21.64 -21.22 4.28
CA ARG A 48 -21.09 -20.10 5.05
C ARG A 48 -22.22 -19.07 5.12
N VAL A 49 -22.73 -18.85 6.33
CA VAL A 49 -23.65 -17.75 6.63
C VAL A 49 -23.07 -16.49 5.98
N LYS A 50 -23.74 -15.97 4.94
CA LYS A 50 -23.41 -14.66 4.37
C LYS A 50 -23.63 -13.64 5.48
N ARG A 51 -22.58 -13.30 6.23
CA ARG A 51 -22.58 -12.07 7.02
C ARG A 51 -22.83 -10.95 6.01
N ASN A 52 -23.89 -10.17 6.22
CA ASN A 52 -23.98 -8.88 5.55
C ASN A 52 -22.81 -8.06 6.09
N ALA A 53 -21.75 -7.89 5.29
CA ALA A 53 -20.59 -7.11 5.68
C ALA A 53 -21.04 -5.71 6.08
N VAL A 54 -20.82 -5.34 7.34
CA VAL A 54 -21.11 -3.99 7.84
C VAL A 54 -19.83 -3.20 7.68
N TRP A 55 -19.78 -2.39 6.63
CA TRP A 55 -18.66 -1.51 6.37
C TRP A 55 -18.59 -0.43 7.46
N ASN A 56 -17.45 -0.33 8.11
CA ASN A 56 -17.16 0.71 9.09
C ASN A 56 -15.76 1.28 8.84
N TYR A 57 -15.50 2.48 9.35
CA TYR A 57 -14.19 3.11 9.25
C TYR A 57 -13.09 2.22 9.86
N ILE A 58 -11.96 2.15 9.18
CA ILE A 58 -10.82 1.34 9.60
C ILE A 58 -10.24 1.85 10.93
N ARG A 59 -9.94 0.94 11.86
CA ARG A 59 -9.27 1.25 13.13
C ARG A 59 -7.80 0.89 13.03
N ILE A 60 -6.94 1.91 13.04
CA ILE A 60 -5.50 1.77 12.88
C ILE A 60 -4.82 2.01 14.23
N GLU A 61 -4.19 0.97 14.77
CA GLU A 61 -3.35 1.05 15.96
C GLU A 61 -1.90 1.35 15.55
N ILE A 62 -1.19 2.23 16.28
CA ILE A 62 0.19 2.61 15.96
C ILE A 62 1.12 2.15 17.09
N PHE A 63 2.18 1.44 16.74
CA PHE A 63 3.28 1.13 17.65
C PHE A 63 4.56 1.81 17.18
N TYR A 64 5.19 2.54 18.09
CA TYR A 64 6.48 3.18 17.86
C TYR A 64 7.58 2.31 18.45
N ASP A 65 8.54 1.95 17.62
CA ASP A 65 9.75 1.25 18.03
C ASP A 65 10.64 2.16 18.90
N ASP A 66 11.49 1.55 19.73
CA ASP A 66 12.40 2.27 20.62
C ASP A 66 13.43 3.14 19.88
N SER A 67 13.67 2.86 18.59
CA SER A 67 14.45 3.73 17.68
C SER A 67 13.94 5.17 17.65
N LEU A 68 12.67 5.45 17.99
CA LEU A 68 12.18 6.83 18.15
C LEU A 68 13.00 7.67 19.13
N LYS A 69 13.59 7.04 20.14
CA LYS A 69 14.41 7.70 21.16
C LYS A 69 15.72 8.28 20.60
N THR A 70 16.09 7.93 19.36
CA THR A 70 17.25 8.51 18.67
C THR A 70 17.02 9.96 18.25
N PHE A 71 15.76 10.39 18.12
CA PHE A 71 15.40 11.78 17.85
C PHE A 71 15.26 12.60 19.13
N SER A 72 15.43 13.92 19.00
CA SER A 72 15.09 14.87 20.06
C SER A 72 13.59 14.87 20.34
N ASP A 73 13.19 15.27 21.55
CA ASP A 73 11.78 15.30 21.96
C ASP A 73 10.90 16.09 20.98
N GLN A 74 11.40 17.24 20.47
CA GLN A 74 10.69 18.04 19.47
C GLN A 74 10.47 17.29 18.16
N LYS A 75 11.48 16.54 17.69
CA LYS A 75 11.38 15.73 16.46
C LYS A 75 10.49 14.50 16.67
N GLN A 76 10.50 13.89 17.85
CA GLN A 76 9.57 12.81 18.20
C GLN A 76 8.11 13.30 18.19
N VAL A 77 7.83 14.45 18.79
CA VAL A 77 6.48 15.05 18.77
C VAL A 77 6.05 15.35 17.33
N LEU A 78 6.91 15.98 16.53
CA LEU A 78 6.61 16.27 15.13
C LEU A 78 6.32 15.01 14.31
N LEU A 79 7.12 13.95 14.48
CA LEU A 79 6.91 12.69 13.78
C LEU A 79 5.57 12.06 14.20
N LYS A 80 5.26 12.04 15.50
CA LYS A 80 3.98 11.54 15.99
C LYS A 80 2.81 12.30 15.38
N GLU A 81 2.85 13.64 15.37
CA GLU A 81 1.82 14.45 14.72
C GLU A 81 1.62 14.08 13.25
N LEU A 82 2.69 13.91 12.48
CA LEU A 82 2.63 13.58 11.06
C LEU A 82 2.05 12.18 10.81
N ILE A 83 2.44 11.21 11.63
CA ILE A 83 1.92 9.83 11.55
C ILE A 83 0.44 9.81 11.95
N GLU A 84 0.06 10.49 13.03
CA GLU A 84 -1.33 10.57 13.50
C GLU A 84 -2.24 11.29 12.51
N GLU A 85 -1.78 12.39 11.90
CA GLU A 85 -2.51 13.08 10.83
C GLU A 85 -2.77 12.14 9.64
N SER A 86 -1.77 11.34 9.28
CA SER A 86 -1.87 10.36 8.18
C SER A 86 -2.78 9.19 8.54
N ARG A 87 -2.69 8.68 9.78
CA ARG A 87 -3.62 7.68 10.34
C ARG A 87 -5.06 8.19 10.26
N ASP A 88 -5.31 9.42 10.69
CA ASP A 88 -6.65 10.02 10.73
C ASP A 88 -7.18 10.24 9.32
N TYR A 89 -6.33 10.61 8.36
CA TYR A 89 -6.71 10.67 6.95
C TYR A 89 -7.28 9.31 6.49
N PHE A 90 -6.55 8.21 6.66
CA PHE A 90 -7.02 6.89 6.23
C PHE A 90 -8.20 6.38 7.05
N SER A 91 -8.22 6.62 8.36
CA SER A 91 -9.31 6.22 9.24
C SER A 91 -10.63 6.92 8.90
N ASN A 92 -10.56 8.13 8.30
CA ASN A 92 -11.75 8.86 7.84
C ASN A 92 -12.11 8.62 6.37
N THR A 93 -11.28 7.86 5.64
CA THR A 93 -11.38 7.67 4.19
C THR A 93 -11.74 6.22 3.84
N LEU A 94 -11.10 5.27 4.51
CA LEU A 94 -11.23 3.85 4.23
C LEU A 94 -12.25 3.19 5.16
N MET A 95 -13.09 2.35 4.57
CA MET A 95 -14.02 1.49 5.30
C MET A 95 -13.68 0.02 5.03
N VAL A 96 -13.78 -0.80 6.07
CA VAL A 96 -13.49 -2.23 6.05
C VAL A 96 -14.65 -3.03 6.66
N ASP A 97 -14.73 -4.31 6.31
CA ASP A 97 -15.49 -5.28 7.10
C ASP A 97 -14.69 -5.56 8.37
N GLN A 98 -15.12 -4.96 9.48
CA GLN A 98 -14.35 -4.97 10.72
C GLN A 98 -14.26 -6.37 11.34
N GLU A 99 -13.07 -6.74 11.75
CA GLU A 99 -12.84 -7.97 12.52
C GLU A 99 -12.96 -7.67 14.02
N TYR A 100 -13.49 -8.62 14.81
CA TYR A 100 -13.60 -8.44 16.26
C TYR A 100 -12.23 -8.52 16.94
N TRP A 101 -11.38 -9.40 16.41
CA TRP A 101 -10.00 -9.59 16.84
C TRP A 101 -9.14 -9.95 15.63
N MET A 102 -7.84 -9.68 15.72
CA MET A 102 -6.84 -10.05 14.73
C MET A 102 -5.59 -10.63 15.40
N GLN A 103 -4.81 -11.37 14.60
CA GLN A 103 -3.47 -11.87 14.97
C GLN A 103 -2.50 -11.56 13.83
N ILE A 104 -1.31 -11.12 14.19
CA ILE A 104 -0.22 -10.80 13.26
C ILE A 104 0.65 -12.04 13.12
N GLU A 105 1.07 -12.35 11.89
CA GLU A 105 2.01 -13.43 11.62
C GLU A 105 3.42 -13.00 12.08
N PRO A 106 4.14 -13.83 12.84
CA PRO A 106 5.49 -13.49 13.28
C PRO A 106 6.49 -13.53 12.13
N GLU A 107 7.56 -12.75 12.30
CA GLU A 107 8.78 -12.94 11.53
C GLU A 107 9.68 -14.00 12.17
N CYS A 108 10.50 -14.66 11.36
CA CYS A 108 11.45 -15.66 11.81
C CYS A 108 12.88 -15.16 11.64
N ASP A 109 13.73 -15.48 12.61
CA ASP A 109 15.16 -15.59 12.35
C ASP A 109 15.42 -16.93 11.64
N GLY A 110 16.02 -16.87 10.45
CA GLY A 110 16.15 -18.00 9.53
C GLY A 110 14.86 -18.34 8.78
N ASN A 111 14.75 -19.58 8.31
CA ASN A 111 13.60 -20.00 7.52
C ASN A 111 12.32 -20.11 8.35
N ARG A 112 11.18 -19.78 7.72
CA ARG A 112 9.84 -19.97 8.28
C ARG A 112 9.16 -21.18 7.66
N TYR A 113 8.62 -22.04 8.50
CA TYR A 113 7.76 -23.16 8.16
C TYR A 113 6.40 -22.97 8.81
N LYS A 114 5.41 -23.75 8.37
CA LYS A 114 4.05 -23.75 8.91
C LYS A 114 3.69 -25.13 9.41
N ASP A 115 3.07 -25.18 10.58
CA ASP A 115 2.56 -26.42 11.15
C ASP A 115 1.19 -26.79 10.55
N VAL A 116 0.57 -27.87 11.06
CA VAL A 116 -0.73 -28.34 10.59
C VAL A 116 -1.90 -27.39 10.91
N LEU A 117 -1.69 -26.44 11.82
CA LEU A 117 -2.64 -25.40 12.22
C LEU A 117 -2.35 -24.05 11.55
N ASP A 118 -1.38 -24.01 10.62
CA ASP A 118 -0.87 -22.79 9.98
C ASP A 118 -0.09 -21.86 10.94
N ASP A 119 0.31 -22.35 12.12
CA ASP A 119 1.17 -21.63 13.07
C ASP A 119 2.63 -21.62 12.59
N ALA A 120 3.37 -20.57 12.95
CA ALA A 120 4.75 -20.41 12.50
C ALA A 120 5.72 -21.32 13.27
N ILE A 121 6.60 -21.97 12.52
CA ILE A 121 7.78 -22.66 13.04
C ILE A 121 9.02 -21.97 12.46
N CYS A 122 9.81 -21.32 13.31
CA CYS A 122 11.05 -20.64 12.93
C CYS A 122 12.27 -21.55 13.13
N GLU A 123 13.27 -21.40 12.27
CA GLU A 123 14.53 -22.14 12.36
C GLU A 123 15.33 -21.73 13.61
N ASN A 124 15.48 -20.42 13.84
CA ASN A 124 16.34 -19.90 14.90
C ASN A 124 15.58 -19.25 16.06
N ASP A 125 14.73 -18.28 15.77
CA ASP A 125 13.96 -17.54 16.77
C ASP A 125 12.66 -16.99 16.17
N CYS A 126 11.68 -16.77 17.03
CA CYS A 126 10.47 -16.04 16.71
C CYS A 126 10.69 -14.55 16.98
N LEU A 127 10.56 -13.71 15.97
CA LEU A 127 10.82 -12.28 16.08
C LEU A 127 9.48 -11.51 16.15
N PRO A 128 9.23 -10.76 17.25
CA PRO A 128 8.01 -9.99 17.42
C PRO A 128 8.11 -8.66 16.67
N LYS A 129 8.40 -8.71 15.37
CA LYS A 129 8.69 -7.54 14.55
C LYS A 129 7.86 -7.49 13.29
N CYS A 130 7.83 -6.32 12.68
CA CYS A 130 7.25 -6.06 11.38
C CYS A 130 8.21 -5.10 10.65
N GLY A 131 8.93 -5.63 9.65
CA GLY A 131 10.13 -5.00 9.12
C GLY A 131 11.20 -4.89 10.21
N ASP A 132 11.81 -3.70 10.33
CA ASP A 132 12.83 -3.43 11.36
C ASP A 132 12.22 -3.01 12.71
N ALA A 133 10.90 -2.82 12.79
CA ALA A 133 10.23 -2.33 14.00
C ALA A 133 9.90 -3.47 14.96
N VAL A 134 10.34 -3.37 16.22
CA VAL A 134 10.06 -4.38 17.25
C VAL A 134 8.79 -4.00 18.01
N ALA A 135 7.90 -4.97 18.20
CA ALA A 135 6.67 -4.78 18.96
C ALA A 135 6.95 -4.57 20.45
N PRO A 136 6.14 -3.75 21.14
CA PRO A 136 6.29 -3.52 22.57
C PRO A 136 6.08 -4.81 23.37
N ALA A 137 6.93 -5.01 24.39
CA ALA A 137 6.81 -6.13 25.32
C ALA A 137 5.44 -6.14 26.02
N ASN A 138 4.93 -7.34 26.28
CA ASN A 138 3.63 -7.61 26.91
C ASN A 138 2.38 -7.19 26.13
N VAL A 139 2.52 -6.75 24.87
CA VAL A 139 1.37 -6.53 23.99
C VAL A 139 1.13 -7.77 23.15
N LYS A 140 0.06 -8.48 23.47
CA LYS A 140 -0.29 -9.77 22.88
C LYS A 140 -1.09 -9.61 21.60
N MET A 141 -0.43 -9.76 20.46
CA MET A 141 -1.06 -9.56 19.14
C MET A 141 -0.60 -10.55 18.06
N PHE A 142 0.38 -11.40 18.35
CA PHE A 142 0.92 -12.31 17.36
C PHE A 142 0.27 -13.70 17.46
N SER A 143 0.23 -14.41 16.32
CA SER A 143 -0.10 -15.82 16.30
C SER A 143 0.96 -16.64 17.04
N LYS A 144 0.64 -17.91 17.28
CA LYS A 144 1.55 -18.82 17.96
C LYS A 144 2.80 -19.04 17.09
N CYS A 145 3.94 -19.09 17.76
CA CYS A 145 5.23 -19.31 17.13
C CYS A 145 6.08 -20.28 17.95
N THR A 146 6.78 -21.17 17.28
CA THR A 146 7.70 -22.14 17.91
C THR A 146 9.00 -22.25 17.12
N CYS A 147 10.03 -22.85 17.73
CA CYS A 147 11.34 -23.04 17.09
C CYS A 147 11.63 -24.52 16.85
N MET A 148 12.37 -24.81 15.77
CA MET A 148 12.66 -26.19 15.37
C MET A 148 13.48 -26.94 16.41
N GLY A 149 12.83 -27.90 17.10
CA GLY A 149 13.49 -28.83 18.03
C GLY A 149 14.13 -28.18 19.27
N LYS A 150 13.85 -26.89 19.51
CA LYS A 150 14.44 -26.11 20.61
C LYS A 150 13.44 -25.08 21.15
N LYS A 151 13.72 -24.58 22.35
CA LYS A 151 13.04 -23.38 22.87
C LYS A 151 13.56 -22.16 22.12
N CYS A 152 12.65 -21.28 21.70
CA CYS A 152 13.01 -20.00 21.11
C CYS A 152 13.79 -19.13 22.12
N PRO A 153 14.86 -18.45 21.68
CA PRO A 153 15.54 -17.44 22.49
C PRO A 153 14.59 -16.34 22.99
N THR A 154 13.70 -15.84 22.13
CA THR A 154 12.68 -14.86 22.52
C THR A 154 11.59 -15.54 23.37
N ASP A 155 11.25 -14.93 24.50
CA ASP A 155 10.09 -15.36 25.31
C ASP A 155 8.80 -14.96 24.59
N TRP A 156 8.25 -15.88 23.79
CA TRP A 156 7.06 -15.64 22.98
C TRP A 156 5.78 -15.43 23.79
N SER A 157 5.76 -15.84 25.05
CA SER A 157 4.55 -15.78 25.91
C SER A 157 4.06 -14.36 26.17
N GLN A 158 4.94 -13.36 26.00
CA GLN A 158 4.62 -11.94 26.14
C GLN A 158 3.94 -11.33 24.90
N TYR A 159 4.06 -11.99 23.73
CA TYR A 159 3.60 -11.49 22.42
C TYR A 159 2.45 -12.31 21.84
N GLU A 160 2.35 -13.59 22.20
CA GLU A 160 1.30 -14.48 21.73
C GLU A 160 -0.08 -14.05 22.27
N GLY A 161 -1.00 -13.79 21.34
CA GLY A 161 -2.41 -13.54 21.65
C GLY A 161 -3.11 -12.77 20.55
N LYS A 162 -4.12 -11.99 20.93
CA LYS A 162 -5.05 -11.36 20.00
C LYS A 162 -5.21 -9.90 20.34
N LEU A 163 -5.22 -9.06 19.30
CA LEU A 163 -5.58 -7.66 19.42
C LEU A 163 -7.06 -7.50 19.09
N TYR A 164 -7.79 -6.75 19.91
CA TYR A 164 -9.23 -6.53 19.76
C TYR A 164 -9.50 -5.09 19.33
N ASN A 165 -10.60 -4.90 18.62
CA ASN A 165 -11.03 -3.59 18.15
C ASN A 165 -10.01 -2.85 17.26
N THR A 166 -9.20 -3.60 16.52
CA THR A 166 -8.19 -3.08 15.60
C THR A 166 -8.35 -3.80 14.27
N ASP A 167 -8.22 -3.07 13.17
CA ASP A 167 -8.32 -3.60 11.81
C ASP A 167 -7.00 -3.53 11.06
N PHE A 168 -6.07 -2.70 11.53
CA PHE A 168 -4.71 -2.59 11.01
C PHE A 168 -3.73 -2.13 12.10
N VAL A 169 -2.53 -2.71 12.12
CA VAL A 169 -1.44 -2.29 13.01
C VAL A 169 -0.30 -1.69 12.20
N LEU A 170 0.03 -0.43 12.48
CA LEU A 170 1.15 0.28 11.87
C LEU A 170 2.33 0.32 12.84
N PHE A 171 3.45 -0.26 12.43
CA PHE A 171 4.71 -0.15 13.15
C PHE A 171 5.56 0.99 12.59
N VAL A 172 6.10 1.84 13.45
CA VAL A 172 6.93 3.00 13.07
C VAL A 172 8.33 2.80 13.59
N THR A 173 9.32 2.85 12.71
CA THR A 173 10.74 2.69 13.04
C THR A 173 11.59 3.81 12.42
N ILE A 174 12.77 4.02 13.00
CA ILE A 174 13.79 4.94 12.51
C ILE A 174 15.07 4.15 12.29
N ASN A 175 15.38 3.87 11.03
CA ASN A 175 16.59 3.17 10.62
C ASN A 175 17.17 3.81 9.36
N GLN A 176 18.44 4.21 9.42
CA GLN A 176 19.17 4.77 8.28
C GLN A 176 19.81 3.69 7.39
N GLU A 177 20.07 2.49 7.93
CA GLU A 177 20.78 1.43 7.19
C GLU A 177 20.02 0.99 5.94
N SER A 178 18.69 1.02 6.03
CA SER A 178 17.77 0.67 4.95
C SER A 178 17.42 1.87 4.03
N CYS A 179 18.07 3.03 4.21
CA CYS A 179 17.77 4.25 3.49
C CYS A 179 18.86 4.63 2.49
N SER A 180 18.44 5.02 1.28
CA SER A 180 19.32 5.74 0.36
C SER A 180 19.42 7.22 0.73
N SER A 181 20.35 7.95 0.12
CA SER A 181 20.56 9.38 0.38
C SER A 181 19.38 10.28 0.03
N GLN A 182 18.40 9.79 -0.74
CA GLN A 182 17.21 10.55 -1.15
C GLN A 182 15.90 9.99 -0.59
N THR A 183 15.94 8.83 0.08
CA THR A 183 14.76 8.19 0.64
C THR A 183 14.32 8.95 1.89
N MET A 184 13.08 9.45 1.91
CA MET A 184 12.51 10.14 3.08
C MET A 184 11.90 9.12 4.06
N ALA A 185 11.15 8.16 3.52
CA ALA A 185 10.58 7.03 4.22
C ALA A 185 10.36 5.89 3.23
N PHE A 186 10.08 4.70 3.74
CA PHE A 186 9.55 3.58 2.97
C PHE A 186 8.65 2.72 3.84
N ALA A 187 7.71 2.01 3.23
CA ALA A 187 6.76 1.19 3.97
C ALA A 187 6.37 -0.08 3.20
N SER A 188 5.91 -1.08 3.94
CA SER A 188 5.41 -2.33 3.37
C SER A 188 4.48 -3.05 4.34
N THR A 189 3.74 -4.02 3.80
CA THR A 189 2.84 -4.90 4.55
C THR A 189 3.60 -6.07 5.17
N CYS A 190 3.29 -6.42 6.40
CA CYS A 190 3.87 -7.56 7.11
C CYS A 190 2.95 -8.77 7.16
N SER A 191 1.66 -8.56 7.38
CA SER A 191 0.70 -9.66 7.52
C SER A 191 -0.63 -9.34 6.86
N LEU A 192 -1.29 -10.42 6.46
CA LEU A 192 -2.61 -10.38 5.86
C LEU A 192 -3.60 -11.16 6.73
N SER A 193 -4.86 -10.77 6.70
CA SER A 193 -5.96 -11.56 7.26
C SER A 193 -6.00 -12.92 6.58
N LEU A 194 -6.11 -13.99 7.39
CA LEU A 194 -6.18 -15.36 6.87
C LEU A 194 -7.42 -15.57 6.00
N ASP A 195 -8.53 -14.92 6.37
CA ASP A 195 -9.84 -15.07 5.73
C ASP A 195 -9.97 -14.22 4.47
N THR A 196 -9.57 -12.95 4.53
CA THR A 196 -9.82 -11.97 3.46
C THR A 196 -8.61 -11.65 2.61
N LYS A 197 -7.41 -12.05 3.03
CA LYS A 197 -6.11 -11.65 2.45
C LYS A 197 -5.86 -10.14 2.44
N ARG A 198 -6.69 -9.36 3.15
CA ARG A 198 -6.49 -7.92 3.37
C ARG A 198 -5.25 -7.69 4.24
N PRO A 199 -4.42 -6.67 3.95
CA PRO A 199 -3.39 -6.21 4.88
C PRO A 199 -3.97 -5.89 6.27
N ILE A 200 -3.36 -6.47 7.31
CA ILE A 200 -3.73 -6.24 8.72
C ILE A 200 -2.56 -5.68 9.54
N SER A 201 -1.34 -5.75 9.03
CA SER A 201 -0.22 -5.03 9.63
C SER A 201 0.79 -4.62 8.57
N GLY A 202 1.49 -3.54 8.85
CA GLY A 202 2.59 -3.04 8.03
C GLY A 202 3.48 -2.12 8.85
N PHE A 203 4.62 -1.78 8.27
CA PHE A 203 5.55 -0.86 8.89
C PHE A 203 5.76 0.36 8.02
N ILE A 204 6.25 1.43 8.64
CA ILE A 204 6.88 2.57 7.98
C ILE A 204 8.23 2.83 8.67
N ASN A 205 9.28 2.90 7.86
CA ASN A 205 10.58 3.34 8.31
C ASN A 205 10.80 4.80 7.90
N ILE A 206 11.20 5.63 8.86
CA ILE A 206 11.57 7.02 8.64
C ILE A 206 13.09 7.12 8.54
N CYS A 207 13.58 7.71 7.45
CA CYS A 207 15.02 7.89 7.25
C CYS A 207 15.52 9.10 8.07
N PRO A 208 16.33 8.89 9.13
CA PRO A 208 16.69 9.94 10.06
C PRO A 208 17.47 11.08 9.43
N ASP A 209 18.33 10.83 8.44
CA ASP A 209 19.12 11.89 7.79
C ASP A 209 18.20 12.92 7.11
N MET A 210 17.23 12.45 6.35
CA MET A 210 16.25 13.30 5.68
C MET A 210 15.32 13.99 6.68
N PHE A 211 14.86 13.28 7.71
CA PHE A 211 13.94 13.84 8.70
C PHE A 211 14.61 14.90 9.59
N ASN A 212 15.88 14.72 9.94
CA ASN A 212 16.65 15.72 10.67
C ASN A 212 16.90 16.97 9.83
N ALA A 213 17.15 16.81 8.53
CA ALA A 213 17.34 17.91 7.57
C ALA A 213 16.05 18.66 7.18
N MET A 214 14.88 18.17 7.63
CA MET A 214 13.57 18.76 7.35
C MET A 214 13.50 20.24 7.76
N LYS A 215 13.06 21.08 6.81
CA LYS A 215 12.74 22.49 7.05
C LYS A 215 11.26 22.66 7.37
N PHE A 216 10.89 23.79 7.96
CA PHE A 216 9.50 24.07 8.35
C PHE A 216 8.51 23.96 7.18
N ASN A 217 8.89 24.45 6.00
CA ASN A 217 8.05 24.40 4.79
C ASN A 217 7.94 22.98 4.18
N ASP A 218 8.73 22.02 4.66
CA ASP A 218 8.68 20.63 4.17
C ASP A 218 7.60 19.80 4.89
N LYS A 219 6.85 20.37 5.86
CA LYS A 219 5.82 19.63 6.60
C LYS A 219 4.74 19.03 5.68
N SER A 220 4.29 19.78 4.66
CA SER A 220 3.32 19.27 3.67
C SER A 220 3.90 18.13 2.86
N ARG A 221 5.16 18.25 2.41
CA ARG A 221 5.88 17.21 1.69
C ARG A 221 5.99 15.93 2.52
N TRP A 222 6.39 16.04 3.79
CA TRP A 222 6.48 14.88 4.68
C TRP A 222 5.13 14.25 4.98
N SER A 223 4.08 15.06 5.19
CA SER A 223 2.71 14.56 5.34
C SER A 223 2.26 13.79 4.10
N SER A 224 2.53 14.32 2.91
CA SER A 224 2.25 13.62 1.64
C SER A 224 3.05 12.32 1.50
N THR A 225 4.34 12.35 1.82
CA THR A 225 5.20 11.15 1.75
C THR A 225 4.73 10.07 2.71
N ILE A 226 4.42 10.41 3.97
CA ILE A 226 3.93 9.42 4.93
C ILE A 226 2.61 8.82 4.45
N LYS A 227 1.67 9.62 3.93
CA LYS A 227 0.42 9.10 3.35
C LYS A 227 0.68 8.17 2.16
N HIS A 228 1.61 8.53 1.29
CA HIS A 228 2.04 7.69 0.17
C HIS A 228 2.57 6.33 0.68
N GLU A 229 3.51 6.35 1.62
CA GLU A 229 4.07 5.12 2.19
C GLU A 229 3.01 4.25 2.89
N LEU A 230 2.13 4.85 3.69
CA LEU A 230 1.03 4.11 4.31
C LEU A 230 0.09 3.49 3.27
N THR A 231 -0.05 4.09 2.09
CA THR A 231 -0.87 3.53 1.01
C THR A 231 -0.30 2.18 0.54
N HIS A 232 1.02 2.04 0.46
CA HIS A 232 1.68 0.77 0.14
C HIS A 232 1.43 -0.31 1.20
N SER A 233 1.49 0.07 2.47
CA SER A 233 1.20 -0.84 3.59
C SER A 233 -0.25 -1.30 3.65
N LEU A 234 -1.19 -0.46 3.19
CA LEU A 234 -2.63 -0.69 3.32
C LEU A 234 -3.28 -1.36 2.11
N VAL A 235 -2.93 -0.95 0.89
CA VAL A 235 -3.73 -1.30 -0.30
C VAL A 235 -2.97 -1.36 -1.61
N PHE A 236 -1.99 -0.49 -1.84
CA PHE A 236 -1.45 -0.28 -3.17
C PHE A 236 -0.02 -0.80 -3.31
N ALA A 237 0.12 -2.06 -3.68
CA ALA A 237 1.39 -2.65 -4.09
C ALA A 237 1.13 -3.73 -5.12
N SER A 238 2.06 -3.95 -6.04
CA SER A 238 1.93 -4.99 -7.07
C SER A 238 1.64 -6.38 -6.46
N SER A 239 2.27 -6.68 -5.32
CA SER A 239 2.07 -7.93 -4.56
C SER A 239 0.69 -8.10 -3.92
N HIS A 240 -0.12 -7.03 -3.85
CA HIS A 240 -1.49 -7.11 -3.34
C HIS A 240 -2.51 -7.42 -4.44
N PHE A 241 -2.22 -7.09 -5.69
CA PHE A 241 -3.20 -7.22 -6.77
C PHE A 241 -3.63 -8.67 -7.03
N GLU A 242 -2.71 -9.64 -6.87
CA GLU A 242 -3.02 -11.07 -6.98
C GLU A 242 -3.96 -11.59 -5.88
N ARG A 243 -4.15 -10.80 -4.82
CA ARG A 243 -4.93 -11.15 -3.64
C ARG A 243 -6.32 -10.52 -3.66
N PHE A 244 -6.64 -9.78 -4.72
CA PHE A 244 -7.95 -9.14 -4.86
C PHE A 244 -9.04 -10.21 -4.99
N PRO A 245 -10.24 -10.00 -4.41
CA PRO A 245 -11.34 -10.94 -4.55
C PRO A 245 -11.69 -11.20 -6.02
N GLY A 246 -11.82 -12.48 -6.38
CA GLY A 246 -12.15 -12.90 -7.74
C GLY A 246 -10.95 -13.18 -8.65
N VAL A 247 -9.71 -12.94 -8.18
CA VAL A 247 -8.51 -13.36 -8.90
C VAL A 247 -8.38 -14.88 -8.86
N THR A 248 -8.27 -15.50 -10.04
CA THR A 248 -8.13 -16.96 -10.17
C THR A 248 -6.77 -17.38 -10.71
N GLN A 249 -6.09 -16.51 -11.44
CA GLN A 249 -4.79 -16.80 -12.07
C GLN A 249 -3.99 -15.53 -12.32
N VAL A 250 -2.67 -15.69 -12.31
CA VAL A 250 -1.70 -14.68 -12.75
C VAL A 250 -1.12 -15.15 -14.08
N LEU A 251 -1.21 -14.34 -15.13
CA LEU A 251 -0.78 -14.73 -16.47
C LEU A 251 0.70 -14.45 -16.74
N GLN A 252 1.24 -13.40 -16.12
CA GLN A 252 2.59 -12.91 -16.35
C GLN A 252 3.04 -12.10 -15.13
N ASN A 253 4.34 -12.12 -14.83
CA ASN A 253 4.93 -11.40 -13.69
C ASN A 253 5.96 -10.33 -14.09
N ASP A 254 6.39 -10.30 -15.36
CA ASP A 254 7.49 -9.45 -15.85
C ASP A 254 7.07 -8.82 -17.19
N PRO A 255 7.16 -7.49 -17.40
CA PRO A 255 7.75 -6.49 -16.50
C PRO A 255 6.82 -6.02 -15.39
N ILE A 256 5.51 -6.19 -15.58
CA ILE A 256 4.46 -5.91 -14.59
C ILE A 256 3.52 -7.11 -14.57
N THR A 257 2.98 -7.41 -13.39
CA THR A 257 2.04 -8.52 -13.19
C THR A 257 0.75 -8.30 -13.97
N ILE A 258 0.36 -9.27 -14.80
CA ILE A 258 -0.91 -9.27 -15.54
C ILE A 258 -1.89 -10.23 -14.86
N ILE A 259 -3.02 -9.68 -14.46
CA ILE A 259 -4.09 -10.34 -13.72
C ILE A 259 -5.42 -9.98 -14.39
N PRO A 260 -6.05 -10.91 -15.12
CA PRO A 260 -7.30 -10.63 -15.83
C PRO A 260 -8.36 -9.99 -14.91
N GLY A 261 -8.95 -8.87 -15.35
CA GLY A 261 -9.93 -8.12 -14.58
C GLY A 261 -9.38 -7.26 -13.44
N VAL A 262 -8.07 -7.31 -13.15
CA VAL A 262 -7.40 -6.45 -12.17
C VAL A 262 -6.33 -5.60 -12.83
N VAL A 263 -5.30 -6.20 -13.42
CA VAL A 263 -4.22 -5.50 -14.14
C VAL A 263 -4.08 -6.07 -15.55
N GLU A 264 -4.26 -5.23 -16.55
CA GLU A 264 -4.19 -5.63 -17.96
C GLU A 264 -3.23 -4.76 -18.77
N LYS A 265 -2.72 -5.32 -19.85
CA LYS A 265 -1.77 -4.68 -20.76
C LYS A 265 -2.48 -4.22 -22.03
N PHE A 266 -2.23 -2.97 -22.42
CA PHE A 266 -2.73 -2.38 -23.65
C PHE A 266 -1.57 -1.84 -24.48
N THR A 267 -1.56 -2.10 -25.79
CA THR A 267 -0.56 -1.54 -26.70
C THR A 267 -1.16 -0.34 -27.43
N ARG A 268 -0.62 0.86 -27.18
CA ARG A 268 -0.89 2.08 -27.94
C ARG A 268 -0.03 2.07 -29.20
N THR A 269 -0.63 2.26 -30.37
CA THR A 269 0.07 2.18 -31.66
C THR A 269 0.48 3.54 -32.22
N ASP A 270 -0.03 4.59 -31.63
CA ASP A 270 0.04 5.99 -32.02
C ASP A 270 0.73 6.84 -30.94
N TRP A 271 1.68 6.25 -30.20
CA TRP A 271 2.37 6.93 -29.10
C TRP A 271 3.39 7.93 -29.64
N GLU A 272 3.08 9.21 -29.53
CA GLU A 272 3.94 10.30 -30.00
C GLU A 272 5.12 10.55 -29.04
N VAL A 273 6.33 10.49 -29.56
CA VAL A 273 7.58 10.89 -28.89
C VAL A 273 8.36 11.82 -29.80
N ALA A 274 9.43 12.47 -29.29
CA ALA A 274 10.26 13.38 -30.10
C ALA A 274 10.82 12.75 -31.39
N GLY A 275 11.06 11.43 -31.38
CA GLY A 275 11.54 10.68 -32.55
C GLY A 275 10.45 10.21 -33.52
N GLY A 276 9.19 10.63 -33.33
CA GLY A 276 8.04 10.19 -34.12
C GLY A 276 7.08 9.29 -33.35
N ILE A 277 6.26 8.53 -34.08
CA ILE A 277 5.24 7.66 -33.49
C ILE A 277 5.81 6.25 -33.26
N ILE A 278 5.64 5.73 -32.05
CA ILE A 278 6.06 4.38 -31.68
C ILE A 278 4.88 3.55 -31.15
N LYS A 279 5.08 2.23 -31.09
CA LYS A 279 4.23 1.37 -30.26
C LYS A 279 4.70 1.45 -28.81
N HIS A 280 3.77 1.60 -27.89
CA HIS A 280 4.06 1.67 -26.47
C HIS A 280 3.06 0.83 -25.68
N ASP A 281 3.57 0.02 -24.76
CA ASP A 281 2.76 -0.82 -23.90
C ASP A 281 2.47 -0.09 -22.59
N VAL A 282 1.20 0.04 -22.24
CA VAL A 282 0.74 0.57 -20.96
C VAL A 282 0.06 -0.53 -20.14
N TYR A 283 0.20 -0.46 -18.82
CA TYR A 283 -0.39 -1.41 -17.87
C TYR A 283 -1.42 -0.65 -17.07
N MET A 284 -2.64 -1.17 -16.95
CA MET A 284 -3.74 -0.47 -16.29
C MET A 284 -4.39 -1.33 -15.24
N ILE A 285 -4.79 -0.71 -14.11
CA ILE A 285 -5.78 -1.32 -13.24
C ILE A 285 -7.17 -1.14 -13.87
N VAL A 286 -7.84 -2.26 -14.15
CA VAL A 286 -9.10 -2.32 -14.91
C VAL A 286 -10.30 -2.74 -14.07
N THR A 287 -10.15 -2.80 -12.74
CA THR A 287 -11.28 -3.13 -11.85
C THR A 287 -12.43 -2.14 -12.05
N PRO A 288 -13.71 -2.55 -11.87
CA PRO A 288 -14.86 -1.71 -12.20
C PRO A 288 -14.83 -0.33 -11.55
N ARG A 289 -14.36 -0.23 -10.30
CA ARG A 289 -14.27 1.04 -9.56
C ARG A 289 -13.15 1.94 -10.06
N VAL A 290 -11.97 1.38 -10.33
CA VAL A 290 -10.85 2.18 -10.87
C VAL A 290 -11.20 2.70 -12.26
N ARG A 291 -11.82 1.88 -13.11
CA ARG A 291 -12.30 2.31 -14.42
C ARG A 291 -13.32 3.43 -14.31
N GLN A 292 -14.29 3.32 -13.40
CA GLN A 292 -15.29 4.36 -13.16
C GLN A 292 -14.64 5.68 -12.75
N GLU A 293 -13.73 5.66 -11.78
CA GLU A 293 -13.07 6.89 -11.31
C GLU A 293 -12.12 7.47 -12.35
N ALA A 294 -11.40 6.65 -13.12
CA ALA A 294 -10.55 7.13 -14.20
C ALA A 294 -11.36 7.86 -15.28
N ARG A 295 -12.49 7.28 -15.71
CA ARG A 295 -13.41 7.90 -16.68
C ARG A 295 -13.95 9.23 -16.17
N LYS A 296 -14.33 9.29 -14.89
CA LYS A 296 -14.81 10.52 -14.25
C LYS A 296 -13.72 11.58 -14.13
N HIS A 297 -12.51 11.19 -13.75
CA HIS A 297 -11.39 12.11 -13.52
C HIS A 297 -10.94 12.80 -14.82
N PHE A 298 -10.86 12.04 -15.92
CA PHE A 298 -10.46 12.54 -17.23
C PHE A 298 -11.63 12.93 -18.14
N ASP A 299 -12.88 12.81 -17.68
CA ASP A 299 -14.09 13.03 -18.48
C ASP A 299 -14.09 12.26 -19.82
N CYS A 300 -13.72 10.97 -19.75
CA CYS A 300 -13.52 10.12 -20.94
C CYS A 300 -14.13 8.73 -20.73
N ASP A 301 -15.38 8.55 -21.18
CA ASP A 301 -16.17 7.32 -20.99
C ASP A 301 -15.57 6.07 -21.63
N SER A 302 -14.67 6.22 -22.61
CA SER A 302 -14.03 5.10 -23.29
C SER A 302 -12.81 4.55 -22.56
N LEU A 303 -12.29 5.21 -21.51
CA LEU A 303 -11.10 4.75 -20.79
C LEU A 303 -11.27 3.33 -20.24
N GLU A 304 -10.23 2.51 -20.43
CA GLU A 304 -10.23 1.10 -20.06
C GLU A 304 -9.90 0.87 -18.58
N GLY A 305 -9.16 1.80 -17.96
CA GLY A 305 -8.69 1.74 -16.58
C GLY A 305 -7.83 2.95 -16.22
N ALA A 306 -7.03 2.82 -15.16
CA ALA A 306 -6.01 3.81 -14.77
C ALA A 306 -4.61 3.22 -14.93
N GLU A 307 -3.71 3.97 -15.58
CA GLU A 307 -2.36 3.50 -15.89
C GLU A 307 -1.48 3.39 -14.63
N LEU A 308 -0.73 2.30 -14.56
CA LEU A 308 0.34 2.08 -13.61
C LEU A 308 1.65 2.61 -14.18
N GLU A 309 2.50 3.11 -13.30
CA GLU A 309 3.87 3.50 -13.60
C GLU A 309 4.59 2.34 -14.29
N SER A 310 5.14 2.63 -15.46
CA SER A 310 5.77 1.64 -16.35
C SER A 310 7.30 1.75 -16.35
N GLN A 311 7.84 2.80 -15.73
CA GLN A 311 9.27 3.06 -15.65
C GLN A 311 9.81 2.85 -14.23
N GLY A 312 11.15 2.88 -14.11
CA GLY A 312 11.85 2.63 -12.85
C GLY A 312 12.15 1.15 -12.63
N GLY A 313 12.41 0.79 -11.37
CA GLY A 313 12.75 -0.58 -10.96
C GLY A 313 11.58 -1.30 -10.30
N THR A 314 11.84 -2.47 -9.72
CA THR A 314 10.86 -3.35 -9.04
C THR A 314 10.08 -2.65 -7.91
N GLY A 315 10.64 -1.60 -7.30
CA GLY A 315 9.96 -0.80 -6.27
C GLY A 315 9.12 0.36 -6.81
N THR A 316 9.11 0.61 -8.12
CA THR A 316 8.43 1.75 -8.74
C THR A 316 7.40 1.29 -9.75
N ALA A 317 7.81 0.49 -10.73
CA ALA A 317 6.94 0.01 -11.79
C ALA A 317 5.85 -0.90 -11.21
N GLY A 318 4.60 -0.68 -11.66
CA GLY A 318 3.44 -1.48 -11.23
C GLY A 318 2.99 -1.25 -9.78
N SER A 319 3.68 -0.43 -8.99
CA SER A 319 3.31 -0.10 -7.61
C SER A 319 2.94 1.36 -7.42
N HIS A 320 2.90 2.15 -8.49
CA HIS A 320 2.42 3.53 -8.49
C HIS A 320 1.47 3.75 -9.65
N TRP A 321 0.64 4.80 -9.55
CA TRP A 321 -0.03 5.37 -10.71
C TRP A 321 0.98 6.04 -11.64
N GLU A 322 0.73 5.99 -12.95
CA GLU A 322 1.60 6.58 -13.97
C GLU A 322 1.79 8.07 -13.73
N LYS A 323 3.03 8.48 -13.44
CA LYS A 323 3.33 9.84 -13.03
C LYS A 323 2.93 10.86 -14.09
N ARG A 324 3.13 10.55 -15.38
CA ARG A 324 2.76 11.44 -16.49
C ARG A 324 1.29 11.83 -16.49
N LEU A 325 0.41 10.98 -15.95
CA LEU A 325 -1.04 11.19 -15.96
C LEU A 325 -1.60 11.71 -14.64
N PHE A 326 -0.96 11.38 -13.52
CA PHE A 326 -1.53 11.61 -12.19
C PHE A 326 -0.65 12.49 -11.29
N GLU A 327 0.43 13.08 -11.81
CA GLU A 327 1.19 14.09 -11.07
C GLU A 327 0.37 15.37 -10.93
N VAL A 328 -0.37 15.46 -9.83
CA VAL A 328 -0.83 16.73 -9.31
C VAL A 328 0.35 17.37 -8.59
N SER A 329 0.66 18.63 -8.91
CA SER A 329 1.47 19.47 -8.02
C SER A 329 0.73 19.61 -6.69
N LEU A 330 0.99 18.71 -5.75
CA LEU A 330 0.37 18.71 -4.41
C LEU A 330 0.70 19.97 -3.61
#